data_AF-A0A7R5L8H3-F1
#
_entry.id   AF-A0A7R5L8H3-F1
#
_cell.length_a   1.000
_cell.length_b   1.000
_cell.length_c   1.000
_cell.angle_alpha   90.00
_cell.angle_beta   90.00
_cell.angle_gamma   90.00
#
_symmetry.space_group_name_H-M   'P 1'
#
loop_
_entity.id
_entity.type
_entity.pdbx_description
1 polymer ?
#
loop_
_entity_poly.entity_id
_entity_poly.type
_entity_poly.pdbx_seq_one_letter_code
_entity_poly.pdbx_strand_id
1 'polypeptide(L)'
;MGSYLLYHSLGLILCCSVLSSVYALVDADDVITKEEQIFLLLKAKAKCERHLKAKVPKVHDGFCLPEWDGIVCWPEGVPGKVVAMPCPEYIYDFNHKGHAYRRCDLNGSWELVPGNNRTWANYSECAKFLTNETREREVFDRLYLIYTVGYSISLGSLTVAVLILGYF
;
A
#
# COMPACT_ATOMS: atom_id res chain seq x y z
N MET A 1 -13.25 19.57 51.87
CA MET A 1 -12.27 18.62 51.30
C MET A 1 -12.89 17.48 50.49
N GLY A 2 -14.11 17.00 50.77
CA GLY A 2 -14.71 15.88 50.00
C GLY A 2 -15.23 16.22 48.60
N SER A 3 -15.69 17.44 48.36
CA SER A 3 -16.33 17.84 47.09
C SER A 3 -15.33 18.00 45.93
N TYR A 4 -14.09 18.38 46.24
CA TYR A 4 -13.00 18.54 45.26
C TYR A 4 -12.52 17.19 44.69
N LEU A 5 -12.46 16.15 45.53
CA LEU A 5 -12.10 14.79 45.11
C LEU A 5 -13.19 14.17 44.21
N LEU A 6 -14.46 14.43 44.49
CA LEU A 6 -15.59 13.97 43.68
C LEU A 6 -15.60 14.59 42.28
N TYR A 7 -15.35 15.90 42.16
CA TYR A 7 -15.25 16.57 40.85
C TYR A 7 -14.07 16.06 40.02
N HIS A 8 -12.93 15.79 40.66
CA HIS A 8 -11.74 15.30 40.00
C HIS A 8 -11.90 13.85 39.50
N SER A 9 -12.58 12.99 40.28
CA SER A 9 -12.91 11.62 39.86
C SER A 9 -13.96 11.58 38.75
N LEU A 10 -15.00 12.42 38.83
CA LEU A 10 -16.04 12.52 37.78
C LEU A 10 -15.46 13.03 36.45
N GLY A 11 -14.54 14.02 36.50
CA GLY A 11 -13.84 14.53 35.32
C GLY A 11 -12.93 13.49 34.65
N LEU A 12 -12.24 12.65 35.44
CA LEU A 12 -11.38 11.58 34.91
C LEU A 12 -12.20 10.48 34.23
N ILE A 13 -13.34 10.10 34.82
CA ILE A 13 -14.22 9.05 34.30
C ILE A 13 -14.89 9.49 32.99
N LEU A 14 -15.35 10.75 32.91
CA LEU A 14 -15.90 11.32 31.67
C LEU A 14 -14.83 11.43 30.58
N CYS A 15 -13.60 11.80 30.93
CA CYS A 15 -12.51 11.87 29.96
C CYS A 15 -12.15 10.49 29.40
N CYS A 16 -12.07 9.47 30.27
CA CYS A 16 -11.80 8.09 29.86
C CYS A 16 -12.93 7.48 29.02
N SER A 17 -14.20 7.75 29.34
CA SER A 17 -15.32 7.21 28.57
C SER A 17 -15.45 7.84 27.19
N VAL A 18 -15.19 9.14 27.07
CA VAL A 18 -15.17 9.86 25.79
C VAL A 18 -14.00 9.40 24.93
N LEU A 19 -12.81 9.22 25.52
CA LEU A 19 -11.64 8.67 24.81
C LEU A 19 -11.92 7.24 24.30
N SER A 20 -12.46 6.36 25.14
CA SER A 20 -12.79 4.98 24.74
C SER A 20 -13.84 4.91 23.63
N SER A 21 -14.83 5.81 23.65
CA SER A 21 -15.89 5.87 22.63
C SER A 21 -15.38 6.38 21.27
N VAL A 22 -14.35 7.23 21.24
CA VAL A 22 -13.78 7.75 19.98
C VAL A 22 -12.93 6.69 19.27
N TYR A 23 -12.26 5.80 20.00
CA TYR A 23 -11.46 4.72 19.41
C TYR A 23 -12.30 3.59 18.78
N ALA A 24 -13.58 3.46 19.14
CA ALA A 24 -14.40 2.30 18.80
C ALA A 24 -15.16 2.41 17.47
N LEU A 25 -15.05 3.50 16.70
CA LEU A 25 -15.98 3.83 15.60
C LEU A 25 -15.33 4.04 14.23
N VAL A 26 -14.12 3.54 14.01
CA VAL A 26 -13.49 3.54 12.67
C VAL A 26 -13.47 2.10 12.14
N ASP A 27 -14.58 1.68 11.53
CA ASP A 27 -14.61 0.47 10.72
C ASP A 27 -13.82 0.73 9.43
N ALA A 28 -12.74 -0.04 9.24
CA ALA A 28 -11.80 0.04 8.13
C ALA A 28 -12.04 -1.05 7.07
N ASP A 29 -13.28 -1.53 6.92
CA ASP A 29 -13.62 -2.75 6.17
C ASP A 29 -13.36 -2.68 4.65
N ASP A 30 -13.03 -1.51 4.10
CA ASP A 30 -12.80 -1.31 2.65
C ASP A 30 -11.32 -1.11 2.25
N VAL A 31 -10.38 -1.18 3.19
CA VAL A 31 -8.94 -0.97 2.91
C VAL A 31 -8.20 -2.31 2.92
N ILE A 32 -7.64 -2.69 1.77
CA ILE A 32 -6.79 -3.89 1.70
C ILE A 32 -5.55 -3.75 2.60
N THR A 33 -5.35 -4.72 3.46
CA THR A 33 -4.17 -4.75 4.34
C THR A 33 -2.93 -5.23 3.59
N LYS A 34 -1.74 -4.92 4.13
CA LYS A 34 -0.48 -5.39 3.53
C LYS A 34 -0.41 -6.91 3.54
N GLU A 35 -0.93 -7.54 4.57
CA GLU A 35 -0.94 -8.97 4.80
C GLU A 35 -1.83 -9.68 3.76
N GLU A 36 -3.01 -9.15 3.49
CA GLU A 36 -3.91 -9.66 2.43
C GLU A 36 -3.27 -9.52 1.05
N GLN A 37 -2.68 -8.36 0.75
CA GLN A 37 -1.97 -8.13 -0.51
C GLN A 37 -0.80 -9.11 -0.69
N ILE A 38 -0.04 -9.39 0.38
CA ILE A 38 1.03 -10.41 0.38
C ILE A 38 0.45 -11.79 0.12
N PHE A 39 -0.65 -12.16 0.78
CA PHE A 39 -1.29 -13.45 0.57
C PHE A 39 -1.74 -13.65 -0.88
N LEU A 40 -2.35 -12.63 -1.50
CA LEU A 40 -2.76 -12.67 -2.90
C LEU A 40 -1.57 -12.84 -3.85
N LEU A 41 -0.48 -12.11 -3.61
CA LEU A 41 0.75 -12.23 -4.40
C LEU A 41 1.38 -13.62 -4.29
N LEU A 42 1.44 -14.18 -3.08
CA LEU A 42 1.95 -15.54 -2.85
C LEU A 42 1.08 -16.59 -3.53
N LYS A 43 -0.25 -16.42 -3.50
CA LYS A 43 -1.20 -17.29 -4.21
C LYS A 43 -0.97 -17.24 -5.72
N ALA A 44 -0.75 -16.04 -6.28
CA ALA A 44 -0.44 -15.86 -7.70
C ALA A 44 0.90 -16.52 -8.09
N LYS A 45 1.96 -16.31 -7.29
CA LYS A 45 3.26 -16.98 -7.46
C LYS A 45 3.12 -18.50 -7.46
N ALA A 46 2.46 -19.07 -6.46
CA ALA A 46 2.25 -20.51 -6.36
C ALA A 46 1.46 -21.07 -7.55
N LYS A 47 0.47 -20.33 -8.05
CA LYS A 47 -0.26 -20.68 -9.29
C LYS A 47 0.69 -20.70 -10.50
N CYS A 48 1.52 -19.67 -10.66
CA CYS A 48 2.50 -19.60 -11.75
C CYS A 48 3.47 -20.79 -11.69
N GLU A 49 4.09 -21.06 -10.55
CA GLU A 49 5.05 -22.16 -10.39
C GLU A 49 4.43 -23.52 -10.72
N ARG A 50 3.16 -23.75 -10.36
CA ARG A 50 2.43 -24.95 -10.75
C ARG A 50 2.25 -25.04 -12.27
N HIS A 51 1.90 -23.94 -12.94
CA HIS A 51 1.79 -23.90 -14.40
C HIS A 51 3.12 -24.14 -15.10
N LEU A 52 4.22 -23.56 -14.59
CA LEU A 52 5.56 -23.75 -15.14
C LEU A 52 6.03 -25.21 -15.00
N LYS A 53 5.75 -25.86 -13.87
CA LYS A 53 6.09 -27.28 -13.65
C LYS A 53 5.25 -28.23 -14.50
N ALA A 54 3.98 -27.90 -14.74
CA ALA A 54 3.06 -28.74 -15.53
C ALA A 54 3.37 -28.70 -17.03
N LYS A 55 3.89 -27.59 -17.55
CA LYS A 55 4.43 -27.51 -18.91
C LYS A 55 5.86 -28.06 -18.91
N VAL A 56 6.03 -29.35 -19.18
CA VAL A 56 7.34 -29.90 -19.61
C VAL A 56 7.85 -29.02 -20.76
N PRO A 57 9.11 -28.53 -20.76
CA PRO A 57 9.56 -27.56 -21.75
C PRO A 57 9.69 -28.24 -23.12
N LYS A 58 8.57 -28.33 -23.85
CA LYS A 58 8.57 -28.26 -25.31
C LYS A 58 8.70 -26.78 -25.68
N VAL A 59 9.76 -26.14 -25.18
CA VAL A 59 10.07 -24.77 -25.56
C VAL A 59 10.59 -24.86 -26.98
N HIS A 60 9.99 -24.07 -27.87
CA HIS A 60 10.47 -24.03 -29.24
C HIS A 60 11.86 -23.41 -29.25
N ASP A 61 12.77 -24.00 -30.03
CA ASP A 61 14.17 -23.59 -30.04
C ASP A 61 14.28 -22.08 -30.32
N GLY A 62 15.02 -21.39 -29.45
CA GLY A 62 15.19 -19.94 -29.49
C GLY A 62 14.12 -19.09 -28.78
N PHE A 63 13.01 -19.63 -28.26
CA PHE A 63 11.98 -18.84 -27.55
C PHE A 63 12.38 -18.49 -26.11
N CYS A 64 11.88 -17.37 -25.58
CA CYS A 64 12.11 -16.99 -24.19
C CYS A 64 11.28 -17.83 -23.24
N LEU A 65 11.94 -18.34 -22.19
CA LEU A 65 11.33 -19.21 -21.19
C LEU A 65 10.27 -18.46 -20.37
N PRO A 66 9.13 -19.10 -20.08
CA PRO A 66 8.14 -18.54 -19.17
C PRO A 66 8.72 -18.49 -17.75
N GLU A 67 8.53 -17.36 -17.06
CA GLU A 67 9.11 -17.13 -15.73
C GLU A 67 8.19 -16.28 -14.83
N TRP A 68 8.44 -16.33 -13.53
CA TRP A 68 7.84 -15.44 -12.55
C TRP A 68 8.84 -14.33 -12.20
N ASP A 69 8.48 -13.07 -12.43
CA ASP A 69 9.38 -11.92 -12.20
C ASP A 69 9.22 -11.27 -10.82
N GLY A 70 8.34 -11.81 -9.97
CA GLY A 70 7.97 -11.22 -8.69
C GLY A 70 6.57 -10.59 -8.68
N ILE A 71 6.02 -10.29 -9.86
CA ILE A 71 4.75 -9.58 -10.02
C ILE A 71 3.84 -10.29 -11.01
N VAL A 72 4.34 -10.70 -12.17
CA VAL A 72 3.57 -11.30 -13.28
C VAL A 72 4.19 -12.63 -13.69
N CYS A 73 3.33 -13.58 -14.07
CA CYS A 73 3.73 -14.84 -14.66
C CYS A 73 3.85 -14.66 -16.17
N TRP A 74 5.07 -14.51 -16.66
CA TRP A 74 5.34 -14.27 -18.07
C TRP A 74 5.20 -15.56 -18.89
N PRO A 75 4.47 -15.52 -20.03
CA PRO A 75 4.36 -16.66 -20.92
C PRO A 75 5.63 -16.81 -21.77
N GLU A 76 5.65 -17.84 -22.60
CA GLU A 76 6.71 -18.05 -23.58
C GLU A 76 6.76 -16.86 -24.57
N GLY A 77 7.96 -16.35 -24.81
CA GLY A 77 8.18 -15.17 -25.65
C GLY A 77 8.69 -15.54 -27.04
N VAL A 78 8.08 -14.97 -28.09
CA VAL A 78 8.57 -15.11 -29.46
C VAL A 78 9.83 -14.27 -29.67
N PRO A 79 10.91 -14.81 -30.26
CA PRO A 79 12.17 -14.07 -30.44
C PRO A 79 12.00 -12.79 -31.25
N GLY A 80 12.60 -11.70 -30.76
CA GLY A 80 12.53 -10.38 -31.39
C GLY A 80 11.17 -9.68 -31.24
N LYS A 81 10.23 -10.24 -30.48
CA LYS A 81 8.91 -9.64 -30.24
C LYS A 81 8.76 -9.14 -28.81
N VAL A 82 7.83 -8.20 -28.65
CA VAL A 82 7.38 -7.72 -27.35
C VAL A 82 6.18 -8.55 -26.92
N VAL A 83 6.23 -9.07 -25.70
CA VAL A 83 5.16 -9.76 -25.00
C VAL A 83 4.42 -8.75 -24.14
N ALA A 84 3.10 -8.68 -24.29
CA ALA A 84 2.23 -7.84 -23.48
C ALA A 84 1.38 -8.72 -22.57
N MET A 85 1.29 -8.35 -21.29
CA MET A 85 0.46 -9.02 -20.29
C MET A 85 -0.46 -7.99 -19.65
N PRO A 86 -1.74 -8.31 -19.41
CA PRO A 86 -2.63 -7.40 -18.68
C PRO A 86 -2.09 -7.16 -17.26
N CYS A 87 -2.27 -5.95 -16.73
CA CYS A 87 -1.90 -5.67 -15.35
C CYS A 87 -2.69 -6.56 -14.37
N PRO A 88 -2.04 -7.20 -13.38
CA PRO A 88 -2.69 -8.15 -12.50
C PRO A 88 -3.80 -7.54 -11.65
N GLU A 89 -4.91 -8.28 -11.50
CA GLU A 89 -6.04 -7.89 -10.64
C GLU A 89 -5.75 -8.05 -9.14
N TYR A 90 -4.77 -8.88 -8.78
CA TYR A 90 -4.38 -9.12 -7.39
C TYR A 90 -3.45 -8.03 -6.82
N ILE A 91 -3.17 -6.96 -7.57
CA ILE A 91 -2.46 -5.78 -7.06
C ILE A 91 -3.44 -4.63 -7.08
N TYR A 92 -3.90 -4.24 -5.90
CA TYR A 92 -5.01 -3.31 -5.74
C TYR A 92 -4.77 -1.94 -6.41
N ASP A 93 -3.57 -1.38 -6.25
CA ASP A 93 -3.25 -0.02 -6.74
C ASP A 93 -2.90 0.05 -8.24
N PHE A 94 -3.01 -1.06 -8.97
CA PHE A 94 -2.67 -1.09 -10.40
C PHE A 94 -3.84 -0.64 -11.28
N ASN A 95 -3.49 -0.01 -12.40
CA ASN A 95 -4.44 0.22 -13.48
C ASN A 95 -4.72 -1.09 -14.23
N HIS A 96 -5.79 -1.80 -13.86
CA HIS A 96 -6.18 -3.09 -14.46
C HIS A 96 -6.54 -3.03 -15.96
N LYS A 97 -6.71 -1.82 -16.54
CA LYS A 97 -6.92 -1.64 -17.99
C LYS A 97 -5.61 -1.56 -18.79
N GLY A 98 -4.48 -1.43 -18.11
CA GLY A 98 -3.16 -1.31 -18.73
C GLY A 98 -2.51 -2.67 -19.01
N HIS A 99 -1.35 -2.62 -19.64
CA HIS A 99 -0.51 -3.79 -19.89
C HIS A 99 0.92 -3.57 -19.39
N ALA A 100 1.54 -4.65 -18.92
CA ALA A 100 2.97 -4.75 -18.70
C ALA A 100 3.64 -5.32 -19.96
N TYR A 101 4.85 -4.83 -20.27
CA TYR A 101 5.58 -5.24 -21.47
C TYR A 101 6.96 -5.82 -21.15
N ARG A 102 7.33 -6.87 -21.86
CA ARG A 102 8.69 -7.42 -21.91
C ARG A 102 9.11 -7.74 -23.33
N ARG A 103 10.40 -7.67 -23.63
CA ARG A 103 10.93 -8.08 -24.93
C ARG A 103 11.71 -9.37 -24.79
N CYS A 104 11.46 -10.27 -25.74
CA CYS A 104 12.29 -11.44 -25.94
C CYS A 104 13.36 -11.14 -26.99
N ASP A 105 14.62 -11.30 -26.64
CA ASP A 105 15.74 -11.13 -27.57
C ASP A 105 15.83 -12.29 -28.56
N LEU A 106 16.56 -12.08 -29.66
CA LEU A 106 16.76 -13.09 -30.71
C LEU A 106 17.54 -14.33 -30.23
N ASN A 107 18.23 -14.23 -29.09
CA ASN A 107 18.98 -15.31 -28.47
C ASN A 107 18.11 -16.21 -27.56
N GLY A 108 16.80 -15.94 -27.44
CA GLY A 108 15.89 -16.68 -26.56
C GLY A 108 16.01 -16.33 -25.08
N SER A 109 16.57 -15.16 -24.76
CA SER A 109 16.63 -14.63 -23.40
C SER A 109 15.81 -13.34 -23.29
N TRP A 110 15.29 -13.06 -22.10
CA TRP A 110 14.60 -11.81 -21.83
C TRP A 110 15.58 -10.63 -21.91
N GLU A 111 15.15 -9.53 -22.55
CA GLU A 111 15.95 -8.31 -22.69
C GLU A 111 16.42 -7.83 -21.32
N LEU A 112 17.69 -7.41 -21.22
CA LEU A 112 18.29 -6.91 -19.98
C LEU A 112 18.34 -5.38 -19.97
N VAL A 113 18.30 -4.80 -18.77
CA VAL A 113 18.46 -3.35 -18.60
C VAL A 113 19.90 -2.94 -18.94
N PRO A 114 20.13 -1.91 -19.79
CA PRO A 114 21.47 -1.42 -20.06
C PRO A 114 22.19 -1.00 -18.77
N GLY A 115 23.35 -1.62 -18.49
CA GLY A 115 24.18 -1.32 -17.32
C GLY A 115 23.96 -2.20 -16.09
N ASN A 116 22.93 -3.06 -16.06
CA ASN A 116 22.68 -3.99 -14.95
C ASN A 116 22.21 -5.36 -15.46
N ASN A 117 22.61 -6.46 -14.82
CA ASN A 117 22.14 -7.83 -15.13
C ASN A 117 20.70 -8.12 -14.64
N ARG A 118 19.79 -7.15 -14.78
CA ARG A 118 18.37 -7.33 -14.43
C ARG A 118 17.55 -7.40 -15.71
N THR A 119 16.53 -8.25 -15.72
CA THR A 119 15.58 -8.34 -16.84
C THR A 119 14.76 -7.05 -16.93
N TRP A 120 14.71 -6.49 -18.13
CA TRP A 120 13.92 -5.31 -18.44
C TRP A 120 12.43 -5.66 -18.45
N ALA A 121 11.60 -4.78 -17.92
CA ALA A 121 10.15 -4.84 -18.02
C ALA A 121 9.58 -3.42 -17.90
N ASN A 122 8.50 -3.14 -18.64
CA ASN A 122 7.81 -1.85 -18.59
C ASN A 122 6.44 -2.00 -17.92
N TYR A 123 6.31 -1.39 -16.75
CA TYR A 123 5.08 -1.36 -15.93
C TYR A 123 4.41 0.03 -15.90
N SER A 124 4.79 0.95 -16.79
CA SER A 124 4.31 2.34 -16.79
C SER A 124 2.79 2.46 -16.88
N GLU A 125 2.12 1.62 -17.68
CA GLU A 125 0.66 1.64 -17.77
C GLU A 125 -0.02 1.13 -16.49
N CYS A 126 0.61 0.18 -15.78
CA CYS A 126 0.09 -0.37 -14.53
C CYS A 126 0.24 0.64 -13.38
N ALA A 127 1.38 1.34 -13.30
CA ALA A 127 1.72 2.26 -12.22
C ALA A 127 1.08 3.67 -12.33
N LYS A 128 0.13 3.86 -13.25
CA LYS A 128 -0.43 5.18 -13.60
C LYS A 128 -1.02 5.97 -12.43
N PHE A 129 -1.60 5.29 -11.43
CA PHE A 129 -2.30 5.95 -10.31
C PHE A 129 -1.44 6.15 -9.05
N LEU A 130 -0.29 5.46 -8.98
CA LEU A 130 0.62 5.49 -7.81
C LEU A 130 1.30 6.85 -7.57
N THR A 131 1.26 7.76 -8.55
CA THR A 131 1.93 9.06 -8.46
C THR A 131 1.13 10.12 -7.68
N ASN A 132 -0.14 9.88 -7.36
CA ASN A 132 -1.02 10.87 -6.71
C ASN A 132 -0.86 10.95 -5.18
N GLU A 133 -0.19 9.97 -4.56
CA GLU A 133 0.02 9.84 -3.12
C GLU A 133 0.67 11.07 -2.46
N THR A 134 1.52 11.79 -3.17
CA THR A 134 2.27 12.92 -2.61
C THR A 134 1.37 14.11 -2.26
N ARG A 135 0.32 14.35 -3.06
CA ARG A 135 -0.58 15.49 -2.88
C ARG A 135 -1.48 15.32 -1.65
N GLU A 136 -1.93 14.10 -1.38
CA GLU A 136 -2.80 13.84 -0.23
C GLU A 136 -2.04 13.99 1.08
N ARG A 137 -0.80 13.49 1.15
CA ARG A 137 0.07 13.65 2.34
C ARG A 137 0.26 15.12 2.72
N GLU A 138 0.54 16.00 1.75
CA GLU A 138 0.71 17.43 2.03
C GLU A 138 -0.53 18.07 2.66
N VAL A 139 -1.73 17.64 2.24
CA VAL A 139 -2.99 18.15 2.80
C VAL A 139 -3.17 17.63 4.23
N PHE A 140 -2.93 16.35 4.46
CA PHE A 140 -3.02 15.76 5.80
C PHE A 140 -2.01 16.36 6.77
N ASP A 141 -0.77 16.61 6.35
CA ASP A 141 0.26 17.23 7.18
C ASP A 141 -0.12 18.67 7.60
N ARG A 142 -0.73 19.44 6.70
CA ARG A 142 -1.24 20.79 7.02
C ARG A 142 -2.36 20.74 8.05
N LEU A 143 -3.31 19.83 7.86
CA LEU A 143 -4.40 19.63 8.82
C LEU A 143 -3.84 19.19 10.18
N TYR A 144 -2.83 18.30 10.17
CA TYR A 144 -2.16 17.80 11.36
C TYR A 144 -1.54 18.93 12.19
N LEU A 145 -0.82 19.82 11.52
CA LEU A 145 -0.19 20.97 12.14
C LEU A 145 -1.22 21.91 12.78
N ILE A 146 -2.28 22.26 12.04
CA ILE A 146 -3.32 23.18 12.52
C ILE A 146 -4.01 22.62 13.76
N TYR A 147 -4.44 21.36 13.75
CA TYR A 147 -5.12 20.78 14.90
C TYR A 147 -4.17 20.66 16.10
N THR A 148 -2.92 20.25 15.89
CA THR A 148 -1.97 20.00 16.99
C THR A 148 -1.62 21.29 17.73
N VAL A 149 -1.36 22.36 16.98
CA VAL A 149 -1.10 23.70 17.53
C VAL A 149 -2.35 24.24 18.21
N GLY A 150 -3.53 24.14 17.56
CA GLY A 150 -4.79 24.64 18.10
C GLY A 150 -5.18 23.96 19.42
N TYR A 151 -5.06 22.63 19.50
CA TYR A 151 -5.36 21.89 20.72
C TYR A 151 -4.35 22.15 21.83
N SER A 152 -3.07 22.32 21.51
CA SER A 152 -2.04 22.64 22.50
C SER A 152 -2.27 24.02 23.14
N ILE A 153 -2.60 25.04 22.34
CA ILE A 153 -2.94 26.38 22.84
C ILE A 153 -4.22 26.34 23.68
N SER A 154 -5.26 25.66 23.18
CA SER A 154 -6.54 25.53 23.88
C SER A 154 -6.37 24.84 25.23
N LEU A 155 -5.67 23.70 25.26
CA LEU A 155 -5.39 22.95 26.48
C LEU A 155 -4.59 23.79 27.48
N GLY A 156 -3.57 24.53 27.02
CA GLY A 156 -2.80 25.44 27.87
C GLY A 156 -3.66 26.53 28.50
N SER A 157 -4.49 27.20 27.70
CA SER A 157 -5.40 28.26 28.18
C SER A 157 -6.43 27.73 29.19
N LEU A 158 -6.99 26.55 28.92
CA LEU A 158 -8.01 25.94 29.77
C LEU A 158 -7.41 25.49 31.11
N THR A 159 -6.18 24.98 31.08
CA THR A 159 -5.44 24.60 32.30
C THR A 159 -5.23 25.82 33.20
N VAL A 160 -4.81 26.95 32.62
CA VAL A 160 -4.64 28.21 33.38
C VAL A 160 -5.98 28.70 33.95
N ALA A 161 -7.06 28.64 33.16
CA ALA A 161 -8.38 29.04 33.61
C ALA A 161 -8.89 28.21 34.81
N VAL A 162 -8.72 26.89 34.76
CA VAL A 162 -9.08 25.98 35.84
C VAL A 162 -8.25 26.25 37.11
N LEU A 163 -6.95 26.53 36.97
CA LEU A 163 -6.09 26.88 38.10
C LEU A 163 -6.56 28.18 38.79
N ILE A 164 -6.95 29.19 38.02
CA ILE A 164 -7.48 30.45 38.58
C ILE A 164 -8.79 30.19 39.32
N LEU A 165 -9.74 29.49 38.69
CA LEU A 165 -11.04 29.18 39.28
C LEU A 165 -10.96 28.25 40.50
N GLY A 166 -9.95 27.40 40.59
CA GLY A 166 -9.75 26.51 41.75
C GLY A 166 -8.93 27.13 42.88
N TYR A 167 -8.17 28.19 42.60
CA TYR A 167 -7.41 28.93 43.60
C TYR A 167 -8.29 29.90 44.39
N PHE A 168 -9.22 30.60 43.71
CA PHE A 168 -10.21 31.48 44.32
C PHE A 168 -11.43 30.70 44.83
#